data_AF-A0A923BIA0-F1
#
_entry.id   AF-A0A923BIA0-F1
#
_cell.length_a   1.000
_cell.length_b   1.000
_cell.length_c   1.000
_cell.angle_alpha   90.00
_cell.angle_beta   90.00
_cell.angle_gamma   90.00
#
_symmetry.space_group_name_H-M   'P 1'
#
loop_
_entity.id
_entity.type
_entity.pdbx_description
1 polymer ?
#
loop_
_entity_poly.entity_id
_entity_poly.type
_entity_poly.pdbx_seq_one_letter_code
_entity_poly.pdbx_strand_id
1 'polypeptide(L)'
;MAALACISLTGSASEGAVLTGTFVDWREGGIREVGDGVNHVSMRWSINTLHYGWFYGRDLDIDSDVAYAAGVRSINQITNAASLPFTRQAIGPYGDAAAAADGVGDFIVWRHATSGHMAVLRIDDIDTGLNTGPNFGHDDDLLQGRWWYQTDGSGDFSSIPEPSAGVLISLASVVGACKVRRGSRSCDVAGKRIS
;
A
#
# COMPACT_ATOMS: atom_id res chain seq x y z
N MET A 1 -28.87 -35.20 -38.78
CA MET A 1 -29.03 -33.87 -38.15
C MET A 1 -28.03 -33.78 -37.02
N ALA A 2 -26.96 -32.99 -37.18
CA ALA A 2 -25.93 -32.80 -36.16
C ALA A 2 -26.27 -31.53 -35.36
N ALA A 3 -26.45 -31.68 -34.05
CA ALA A 3 -26.73 -30.57 -33.14
C ALA A 3 -25.44 -29.79 -32.86
N LEU A 4 -25.45 -28.51 -33.22
CA LEU A 4 -24.38 -27.56 -32.91
C LEU A 4 -24.55 -27.13 -31.45
N ALA A 5 -23.63 -27.53 -30.57
CA ALA A 5 -23.62 -27.08 -29.18
C ALA A 5 -22.85 -25.75 -29.09
N CYS A 6 -23.58 -24.65 -28.87
CA CYS A 6 -22.98 -23.37 -28.50
C CYS A 6 -22.48 -23.48 -27.04
N ILE A 7 -21.16 -23.47 -26.85
CA ILE A 7 -20.54 -23.33 -25.54
C ILE A 7 -20.51 -21.85 -25.20
N SER A 8 -21.45 -21.42 -24.37
CA SER A 8 -21.44 -20.09 -23.77
C SER A 8 -20.35 -20.04 -22.69
N LEU A 9 -19.20 -19.44 -23.00
CA LEU A 9 -18.22 -19.05 -22.00
C LEU A 9 -18.78 -17.85 -21.23
N THR A 10 -19.50 -18.09 -20.15
CA THR A 10 -19.78 -17.05 -19.15
C THR A 10 -18.48 -16.72 -18.45
N GLY A 11 -17.82 -15.64 -18.85
CA GLY A 11 -16.74 -15.07 -18.06
C GLY A 11 -17.31 -14.60 -16.74
N SER A 12 -17.01 -15.30 -15.65
CA SER A 12 -17.13 -14.72 -14.32
C SER A 12 -16.18 -13.53 -14.30
N ALA A 13 -16.71 -12.31 -14.23
CA ALA A 13 -15.92 -11.17 -13.81
C ALA A 13 -15.31 -11.58 -12.46
N SER A 14 -14.00 -11.80 -12.44
CA SER A 14 -13.31 -12.05 -11.18
C SER A 14 -13.53 -10.81 -10.33
N GLU A 15 -14.19 -10.99 -9.19
CA GLU A 15 -14.31 -9.95 -8.18
C GLU A 15 -12.91 -9.38 -7.91
N GLY A 16 -12.74 -8.05 -8.05
CA GLY A 16 -11.44 -7.40 -7.90
C GLY A 16 -10.80 -7.76 -6.58
N ALA A 17 -9.57 -8.25 -6.64
CA ALA A 17 -8.80 -8.47 -5.43
C ALA A 17 -8.32 -7.13 -4.88
N VAL A 18 -8.31 -6.99 -3.56
CA VAL A 18 -7.65 -5.86 -2.91
C VAL A 18 -6.27 -6.31 -2.44
N LEU A 19 -5.24 -5.64 -2.95
CA LEU A 19 -3.88 -5.78 -2.45
C LEU A 19 -3.69 -4.87 -1.24
N THR A 20 -2.94 -5.34 -0.24
CA THR A 20 -2.72 -4.58 0.99
C THR A 20 -1.25 -4.63 1.39
N GLY A 21 -0.81 -3.60 2.11
CA GLY A 21 0.53 -3.56 2.67
C GLY A 21 0.71 -2.41 3.64
N THR A 22 1.95 -2.21 4.05
CA THR A 22 2.33 -1.11 4.96
C THR A 22 3.54 -0.39 4.40
N PHE A 23 3.51 0.93 4.45
CA PHE A 23 4.71 1.74 4.36
C PHE A 23 5.33 1.86 5.74
N VAL A 24 6.62 1.54 5.80
CA VAL A 24 7.47 1.75 6.97
C VAL A 24 8.52 2.75 6.53
N ASP A 25 8.73 3.80 7.33
CA ASP A 25 9.72 4.85 7.11
C ASP A 25 9.65 5.44 5.68
N TRP A 26 8.44 5.76 5.20
CA TRP A 26 8.30 6.47 3.94
C TRP A 26 8.77 7.91 4.12
N ARG A 27 10.05 8.13 3.82
CA ARG A 27 10.70 9.43 3.83
C ARG A 27 9.97 10.46 2.97
N GLU A 28 9.84 11.67 3.51
CA GLU A 28 9.30 12.84 2.83
C GLU A 28 9.90 13.02 1.41
N GLY A 29 9.07 13.50 0.48
CA GLY A 29 9.49 13.85 -0.87
C GLY A 29 9.74 12.66 -1.79
N GLY A 30 9.93 11.46 -1.25
CA GLY A 30 10.01 10.22 -2.01
C GLY A 30 8.68 9.84 -2.65
N ILE A 31 8.71 9.40 -3.91
CA ILE A 31 7.54 8.81 -4.58
C ILE A 31 7.45 7.33 -4.19
N ARG A 32 6.23 6.86 -3.93
CA ARG A 32 5.92 5.44 -3.74
C ARG A 32 4.84 5.00 -4.73
N GLU A 33 4.97 3.77 -5.18
CA GLU A 33 4.00 3.14 -6.08
C GLU A 33 3.44 1.89 -5.42
N VAL A 34 2.15 1.66 -5.61
CA VAL A 34 1.48 0.39 -5.28
C VAL A 34 0.65 -0.05 -6.47
N GLY A 35 0.57 -1.35 -6.69
CA GLY A 35 -0.10 -1.89 -7.86
C GLY A 35 -0.02 -3.41 -7.95
N ASP A 36 -0.59 -3.94 -9.02
CA ASP A 36 -0.61 -5.38 -9.33
C ASP A 36 0.48 -5.81 -10.32
N GLY A 37 1.38 -4.89 -10.67
CA GLY A 37 2.46 -5.08 -11.65
C GLY A 37 2.05 -4.77 -13.09
N VAL A 38 0.77 -4.52 -13.35
CA VAL A 38 0.24 -4.05 -14.65
C VAL A 38 -0.27 -2.61 -14.52
N ASN A 39 -1.11 -2.38 -13.51
CA ASN A 39 -1.62 -1.09 -13.12
C ASN A 39 -0.99 -0.69 -11.77
N HIS A 40 -0.89 0.62 -11.54
CA HIS A 40 -0.34 1.17 -10.31
C HIS A 40 -0.93 2.55 -10.01
N VAL A 41 -0.60 3.06 -8.84
CA VAL A 41 -0.87 4.42 -8.38
C VAL A 41 0.40 4.97 -7.75
N SER A 42 0.85 6.13 -8.21
CA SER A 42 1.98 6.87 -7.64
C SER A 42 1.49 7.81 -6.54
N MET A 43 2.24 7.89 -5.44
CA MET A 43 1.87 8.66 -4.26
C MET A 43 3.06 9.49 -3.79
N ARG A 44 2.78 10.68 -3.25
CA ARG A 44 3.77 11.61 -2.72
C ARG A 44 3.18 12.39 -1.55
N TRP A 45 4.02 12.67 -0.56
CA TRP A 45 3.64 13.44 0.62
C TRP A 45 4.78 14.36 1.09
N SER A 46 4.46 15.30 1.97
CA SER A 46 5.40 16.14 2.71
C SER A 46 4.93 16.33 4.14
N ILE A 47 5.85 16.69 5.04
CA ILE A 47 5.48 17.14 6.37
C ILE A 47 4.76 18.50 6.30
N ASN A 48 3.83 18.72 7.22
CA ASN A 48 3.32 20.05 7.53
C ASN A 48 3.75 20.47 8.93
N THR A 49 3.39 19.67 9.93
CA THR A 49 3.72 19.84 11.34
C THR A 49 3.77 18.46 12.00
N LEU A 50 4.13 18.40 13.29
CA LEU A 50 4.00 17.16 14.07
C LEU A 50 2.61 16.56 13.88
N HIS A 51 2.56 15.26 13.55
CA HIS A 51 1.34 14.49 13.28
C HIS A 51 0.53 14.85 12.03
N TYR A 52 0.97 15.80 11.19
CA TYR A 52 0.21 16.25 10.03
C TYR A 52 1.05 16.37 8.75
N GLY A 53 0.49 15.92 7.62
CA GLY A 53 1.15 15.96 6.31
C GLY A 53 0.31 16.54 5.18
N TRP A 54 0.98 16.99 4.12
CA TRP A 54 0.40 17.31 2.82
C TRP A 54 0.52 16.13 1.87
N PHE A 55 -0.48 15.94 1.01
CA PHE A 55 -0.53 14.84 0.06
C PHE A 55 -0.78 15.37 -1.34
N TYR A 56 -0.03 14.86 -2.31
CA TYR A 56 0.08 15.50 -3.62
C TYR A 56 -0.52 14.66 -4.73
N GLY A 57 -1.06 15.35 -5.72
CA GLY A 57 -1.48 14.80 -7.00
C GLY A 57 -0.45 15.07 -8.10
N ARG A 58 -0.86 14.78 -9.33
CA ARG A 58 0.00 14.73 -10.52
C ARG A 58 0.69 16.03 -10.93
N ASP A 59 0.28 17.18 -10.41
CA ASP A 59 0.98 18.44 -10.71
C ASP A 59 2.37 18.51 -10.04
N LEU A 60 2.74 17.53 -9.18
CA LEU A 60 4.07 17.37 -8.59
C LEU A 60 4.79 16.08 -9.03
N ASP A 61 4.81 15.83 -10.34
CA ASP A 61 5.61 14.77 -10.99
C ASP A 61 5.24 13.33 -10.60
N ILE A 62 3.97 13.09 -10.30
CA ILE A 62 3.39 11.75 -10.18
C ILE A 62 2.25 11.60 -11.22
N ASP A 63 1.74 10.40 -11.42
CA ASP A 63 0.68 10.13 -12.42
C ASP A 63 -0.74 10.02 -11.85
N SER A 64 -0.92 10.41 -10.59
CA SER A 64 -2.15 10.18 -9.84
C SER A 64 -2.76 11.46 -9.29
N ASP A 65 -4.08 11.59 -9.35
CA ASP A 65 -4.83 12.63 -8.64
C ASP A 65 -5.03 12.20 -7.17
N VAL A 66 -5.26 13.15 -6.27
CA VAL A 66 -5.38 12.90 -4.83
C VAL A 66 -6.69 13.44 -4.25
N ALA A 67 -7.27 12.77 -3.25
CA ALA A 67 -8.48 13.16 -2.54
C ALA A 67 -8.44 12.74 -1.05
N TYR A 68 -9.25 13.42 -0.23
CA TYR A 68 -9.45 13.09 1.19
C TYR A 68 -10.77 12.35 1.39
N ALA A 69 -10.75 11.24 2.11
CA ALA A 69 -11.95 10.48 2.48
C ALA A 69 -12.52 10.99 3.82
N ALA A 70 -13.20 12.13 3.77
CA ALA A 70 -13.67 12.81 4.97
C ALA A 70 -14.63 11.97 5.83
N GLY A 71 -14.38 11.93 7.14
CA GLY A 71 -15.22 11.23 8.11
C GLY A 71 -15.11 9.71 8.09
N VAL A 72 -14.23 9.16 7.24
CA VAL A 72 -13.94 7.72 7.19
C VAL A 72 -13.05 7.33 8.37
N ARG A 73 -13.46 6.30 9.09
CA ARG A 73 -12.71 5.71 10.22
C ARG A 73 -12.27 4.28 9.96
N SER A 74 -12.74 3.70 8.86
CA SER A 74 -12.40 2.34 8.46
C SER A 74 -12.45 2.22 6.95
N ILE A 75 -11.52 1.45 6.38
CA ILE A 75 -11.39 1.26 4.94
C ILE A 75 -12.69 0.76 4.29
N ASN A 76 -13.46 -0.08 5.00
CA ASN A 76 -14.69 -0.65 4.48
C ASN A 76 -15.85 0.35 4.33
N GLN A 77 -15.70 1.57 4.84
CA GLN A 77 -16.67 2.64 4.65
C GLN A 77 -16.52 3.30 3.27
N ILE A 78 -15.39 3.07 2.57
CA ILE A 78 -15.16 3.56 1.22
C ILE A 78 -15.79 2.58 0.22
N THR A 79 -17.08 2.76 -0.03
CA THR A 79 -17.86 1.95 -1.00
C THR A 79 -17.72 2.46 -2.44
N ASN A 80 -17.29 3.71 -2.62
CA ASN A 80 -17.09 4.32 -3.93
C ASN A 80 -16.05 5.45 -3.85
N ALA A 81 -14.77 5.09 -3.89
CA ALA A 81 -13.66 6.03 -3.92
C ALA A 81 -13.71 6.99 -5.13
N ALA A 82 -14.28 6.56 -6.26
CA ALA A 82 -14.37 7.37 -7.48
C ALA A 82 -15.17 8.66 -7.31
N SER A 83 -16.09 8.69 -6.34
CA SER A 83 -16.97 9.81 -6.03
C SER A 83 -16.30 10.94 -5.25
N LEU A 84 -15.08 10.72 -4.74
CA LEU A 84 -14.35 11.71 -3.96
C LEU A 84 -13.93 12.91 -4.84
N PRO A 85 -13.79 14.11 -4.24
CA PRO A 85 -13.39 15.32 -4.94
C PRO A 85 -11.88 15.32 -5.20
N PHE A 86 -11.44 14.59 -6.23
CA PHE A 86 -10.02 14.55 -6.62
C PHE A 86 -9.50 15.89 -7.13
N THR A 87 -8.27 16.21 -6.73
CA THR A 87 -7.49 17.34 -7.24
C THR A 87 -6.15 16.87 -7.79
N ARG A 88 -5.57 17.68 -8.67
CA ARG A 88 -4.26 17.46 -9.27
C ARG A 88 -3.11 18.01 -8.43
N GLN A 89 -3.40 18.93 -7.50
CA GLN A 89 -2.40 19.70 -6.79
C GLN A 89 -2.01 19.03 -5.46
N ALA A 90 -2.63 19.47 -4.36
CA ALA A 90 -2.35 19.01 -3.02
C ALA A 90 -3.62 19.07 -2.18
N ILE A 91 -3.66 18.25 -1.14
CA ILE A 91 -4.66 18.26 -0.08
C ILE A 91 -3.97 18.16 1.28
N GLY A 92 -4.63 18.64 2.33
CA GLY A 92 -4.12 18.61 3.69
C GLY A 92 -4.27 19.96 4.40
N PRO A 93 -3.65 20.10 5.59
CA PRO A 93 -2.94 19.03 6.31
C PRO A 93 -3.90 17.95 6.85
N TYR A 94 -3.49 16.69 6.83
CA TYR A 94 -4.23 15.57 7.42
C TYR A 94 -3.39 14.78 8.42
N GLY A 95 -4.08 14.27 9.44
CA GLY A 95 -3.46 13.80 10.67
C GLY A 95 -3.25 12.30 10.73
N ASP A 96 -2.22 11.89 11.47
CA ASP A 96 -2.05 10.50 11.91
C ASP A 96 -3.00 10.12 13.07
N ALA A 97 -2.84 8.92 13.60
CA ALA A 97 -3.63 8.42 14.72
C ALA A 97 -3.50 9.23 16.02
N ALA A 98 -2.35 9.89 16.26
CA ALA A 98 -2.13 10.71 17.45
C ALA A 98 -2.82 12.07 17.34
N ALA A 99 -3.03 12.57 16.13
CA ALA A 99 -3.82 13.78 15.86
C ALA A 99 -5.34 13.58 15.99
N ALA A 100 -5.83 12.35 15.83
CA ALA A 100 -7.26 12.04 15.80
C ALA A 100 -7.83 11.66 17.18
N ALA A 101 -8.99 12.22 17.54
CA ALA A 101 -9.62 11.97 18.84
C ALA A 101 -10.09 10.52 19.03
N ASP A 102 -10.33 9.79 17.95
CA ASP A 102 -10.71 8.37 17.94
C ASP A 102 -9.51 7.43 17.77
N GLY A 103 -8.28 7.96 17.69
CA GLY A 103 -7.06 7.18 17.52
C GLY A 103 -6.91 6.56 16.13
N VAL A 104 -7.70 7.01 15.14
CA VAL A 104 -7.60 6.55 13.76
C VAL A 104 -7.12 7.70 12.89
N GLY A 105 -5.98 7.53 12.22
CA GLY A 105 -5.51 8.56 11.30
C GLY A 105 -6.36 8.68 10.05
N ASP A 106 -6.21 9.81 9.38
CA ASP A 106 -6.96 10.17 8.20
C ASP A 106 -6.70 9.23 7.01
N PHE A 107 -7.68 9.15 6.11
CA PHE A 107 -7.62 8.34 4.90
C PHE A 107 -7.43 9.21 3.66
N ILE A 108 -6.35 8.92 2.92
CA ILE A 108 -5.99 9.60 1.68
C ILE A 108 -6.19 8.63 0.52
N VAL A 109 -6.77 9.13 -0.58
CA VAL A 109 -7.03 8.33 -1.77
C VAL A 109 -6.28 8.92 -2.95
N TRP A 110 -5.54 8.08 -3.66
CA TRP A 110 -4.97 8.42 -4.96
C TRP A 110 -5.65 7.64 -6.07
N ARG A 111 -5.79 8.29 -7.22
CA ARG A 111 -6.35 7.70 -8.44
C ARG A 111 -5.42 7.96 -9.61
N HIS A 112 -4.92 6.90 -10.23
CA HIS A 112 -4.10 7.01 -11.42
C HIS A 112 -4.88 7.70 -12.54
N ALA A 113 -4.29 8.73 -13.15
CA ALA A 113 -5.01 9.67 -14.02
C ALA A 113 -5.55 9.02 -15.31
N THR A 114 -4.87 8.00 -15.84
CA THR A 114 -5.29 7.31 -17.08
C THR A 114 -6.08 6.02 -16.82
N SER A 115 -5.55 5.10 -16.00
CA SER A 115 -6.19 3.80 -15.76
C SER A 115 -7.40 3.87 -14.82
N GLY A 116 -7.53 4.95 -14.03
CA GLY A 116 -8.58 5.11 -13.03
C GLY A 116 -8.42 4.20 -11.80
N HIS A 117 -7.35 3.40 -11.71
CA HIS A 117 -7.11 2.55 -10.53
C HIS A 117 -6.81 3.40 -9.31
N MET A 118 -7.18 2.88 -8.14
CA MET A 118 -7.18 3.64 -6.90
C MET A 118 -6.45 2.92 -5.79
N ALA A 119 -5.72 3.70 -5.01
CA ALA A 119 -5.11 3.28 -3.76
C ALA A 119 -5.60 4.16 -2.62
N VAL A 120 -5.77 3.56 -1.45
CA VAL A 120 -6.12 4.25 -0.21
C VAL A 120 -4.99 4.05 0.78
N LEU A 121 -4.61 5.11 1.50
CA LEU A 121 -3.66 5.09 2.59
C LEU A 121 -4.36 5.56 3.86
N ARG A 122 -4.23 4.82 4.95
CA ARG A 122 -4.46 5.32 6.30
C ARG A 122 -3.14 5.82 6.87
N ILE A 123 -3.12 7.04 7.39
CA ILE A 123 -1.94 7.62 8.02
C ILE A 123 -1.81 7.01 9.42
N ASP A 124 -0.86 6.11 9.63
CA ASP A 124 -0.71 5.45 10.94
C ASP A 124 0.14 6.31 11.89
N ASP A 125 1.22 6.90 11.38
CA ASP A 125 2.15 7.74 12.15
C ASP A 125 2.89 8.70 11.22
N ILE A 126 3.06 9.95 11.66
CA ILE A 126 3.95 10.92 11.02
C ILE A 126 4.98 11.36 12.06
N ASP A 127 6.18 10.80 11.93
CA ASP A 127 7.31 11.15 12.80
C ASP A 127 8.12 12.28 12.15
N THR A 128 8.42 13.29 12.94
CA THR A 128 9.32 14.36 12.54
C THR A 128 10.68 14.11 13.16
N GLY A 129 11.74 14.11 12.34
CA GLY A 129 13.13 13.96 12.80
C GLY A 129 13.59 15.01 13.83
N LEU A 130 12.73 15.98 14.16
CA LEU A 130 12.89 16.96 15.24
C LEU A 130 13.19 16.34 16.62
N ASN A 131 12.96 15.04 16.81
CA ASN A 131 13.26 14.33 18.05
C ASN A 131 14.71 13.78 18.16
N THR A 132 15.54 13.89 17.11
CA THR A 132 16.87 13.22 17.04
C THR A 132 18.05 14.19 16.82
N GLY A 133 18.09 15.31 17.57
CA GLY A 133 19.31 16.09 17.76
C GLY A 133 19.41 17.38 16.93
N PRO A 134 20.57 18.07 16.94
CA PRO A 134 20.70 19.48 16.52
C PRO A 134 20.63 19.72 15.01
N ASN A 135 20.32 18.70 14.20
CA ASN A 135 20.19 18.81 12.76
C ASN A 135 18.72 19.02 12.42
N PHE A 136 18.35 20.28 12.17
CA PHE A 136 17.04 20.68 11.62
C PHE A 136 16.91 20.30 10.13
N GLY A 137 17.30 19.08 9.77
CA GLY A 137 17.18 18.55 8.41
C GLY A 137 15.84 17.85 8.26
N HIS A 138 15.02 18.33 7.32
CA HIS A 138 13.76 17.69 6.87
C HIS A 138 13.95 16.28 6.29
N ASP A 139 15.19 15.85 6.12
CA ASP A 139 15.51 14.54 5.57
C ASP A 139 14.96 13.41 6.44
N ASP A 140 14.71 13.61 7.74
CA ASP A 140 14.29 12.56 8.67
C ASP A 140 12.79 12.54 8.97
N ASP A 141 11.97 13.24 8.18
CA ASP A 141 10.51 13.16 8.31
C ASP A 141 9.98 11.88 7.64
N LEU A 142 9.29 11.05 8.43
CA LEU A 142 8.88 9.70 8.07
C LEU A 142 7.37 9.52 8.19
N LEU A 143 6.76 8.90 7.19
CA LEU A 143 5.38 8.47 7.22
C LEU A 143 5.29 6.95 7.34
N GLN A 144 4.43 6.51 8.25
CA GLN A 144 3.95 5.13 8.33
C GLN A 144 2.48 5.09 7.95
N GLY A 145 2.08 4.02 7.28
CA GLY A 145 0.68 3.86 6.93
C GLY A 145 0.35 2.52 6.32
N ARG A 146 -0.88 2.08 6.53
CA ARG A 146 -1.46 0.93 5.85
C ARG A 146 -2.11 1.38 4.55
N TRP A 147 -1.86 0.65 3.48
CA TRP A 147 -2.43 0.93 2.18
C TRP A 147 -3.24 -0.25 1.62
N TRP A 148 -4.20 0.10 0.76
CA TRP A 148 -5.05 -0.82 0.01
C TRP A 148 -5.11 -0.38 -1.45
N TYR A 149 -5.02 -1.32 -2.38
CA TYR A 149 -5.08 -1.08 -3.82
C TYR A 149 -6.12 -1.99 -4.46
N GLN A 150 -7.04 -1.41 -5.23
CA GLN A 150 -8.12 -2.16 -5.88
C GLN A 150 -7.71 -2.54 -7.32
N THR A 151 -7.53 -3.84 -7.57
CA THR A 151 -6.99 -4.39 -8.82
C THR A 151 -7.95 -4.32 -10.01
N ASP A 152 -9.25 -4.18 -9.77
CA ASP A 152 -10.24 -4.02 -10.84
C ASP A 152 -10.62 -2.56 -11.14
N GLY A 153 -10.05 -1.60 -10.39
CA GLY A 153 -10.30 -0.17 -10.55
C GLY A 153 -11.70 0.29 -10.10
N SER A 154 -12.52 -0.57 -9.48
CA SER A 154 -13.87 -0.20 -9.03
C SER A 154 -13.88 0.92 -7.98
N GLY A 155 -12.82 0.99 -7.15
CA GLY A 155 -12.75 1.88 -6.00
C GLY A 155 -13.72 1.50 -4.88
N ASP A 156 -14.24 0.27 -4.87
CA ASP A 156 -15.02 -0.29 -3.77
C ASP A 156 -14.09 -1.08 -2.84
N PHE A 157 -14.03 -0.65 -1.58
CA PHE A 157 -13.21 -1.23 -0.51
C PHE A 157 -14.07 -1.86 0.60
N SER A 158 -15.39 -1.95 0.40
CA SER A 158 -16.35 -2.38 1.44
C SER A 158 -16.23 -3.84 1.88
N SER A 159 -15.68 -4.70 1.02
CA SER A 159 -15.48 -6.13 1.30
C SER A 159 -14.24 -6.41 2.18
N ILE A 160 -13.42 -5.40 2.46
CA ILE A 160 -12.18 -5.56 3.23
C ILE A 160 -12.52 -5.64 4.71
N PRO A 161 -12.23 -6.76 5.39
CA PRO A 161 -12.36 -6.81 6.83
C PRO A 161 -11.32 -5.85 7.43
N GLU A 162 -11.78 -4.93 8.27
CA GLU A 162 -10.85 -4.16 9.09
C GLU A 162 -10.12 -5.14 10.01
N PRO A 163 -8.77 -5.20 9.98
CA PRO A 163 -8.06 -5.91 11.02
C PRO A 163 -8.41 -5.19 12.32
N SER A 164 -9.20 -5.86 13.17
CA SER A 164 -9.49 -5.37 14.50
C SER A 164 -8.17 -4.94 15.13
N ALA A 165 -8.18 -3.84 15.89
CA ALA A 165 -7.00 -3.22 16.49
C ALA A 165 -6.20 -4.14 17.45
N GLY A 166 -6.45 -5.45 17.48
CA GLY A 166 -5.79 -6.45 18.30
C GLY A 166 -5.38 -7.75 17.59
N VAL A 167 -5.29 -7.82 16.25
CA VAL A 167 -4.89 -9.08 15.58
C VAL A 167 -3.75 -8.88 14.57
N LEU A 168 -2.51 -8.95 15.08
CA LEU A 168 -1.33 -9.29 14.29
C LEU A 168 -1.39 -10.79 13.93
N ILE A 169 -2.03 -11.14 12.81
CA ILE A 169 -1.81 -12.45 12.19
C ILE A 169 -0.95 -12.22 10.94
N SER A 170 0.34 -12.45 11.11
CA SER A 170 1.31 -12.59 10.04
C SER A 170 0.96 -13.82 9.20
N LEU A 171 0.32 -13.64 8.04
CA LEU A 171 0.28 -14.67 7.02
C LEU A 171 1.64 -14.70 6.31
N ALA A 172 2.60 -15.40 6.93
CA ALA A 172 3.85 -15.76 6.28
C ALA A 172 3.56 -16.87 5.26
N SER A 173 3.54 -16.50 3.97
CA SER A 173 3.55 -17.44 2.84
C SER A 173 4.87 -18.22 2.84
N VAL A 174 4.88 -19.45 3.36
CA VAL A 174 6.00 -20.36 3.14
C VAL A 174 5.91 -20.89 1.72
N VAL A 175 6.61 -20.20 0.82
CA VAL A 175 6.96 -20.70 -0.52
C VAL A 175 7.72 -22.02 -0.33
N GLY A 176 7.21 -23.07 -0.96
CA GLY A 176 7.73 -24.42 -0.87
C GLY A 176 9.20 -24.51 -1.29
N ALA A 177 10.05 -24.97 -0.38
CA ALA A 177 11.38 -25.44 -0.72
C ALA A 177 11.27 -26.73 -1.54
N CYS A 178 11.50 -26.61 -2.85
CA CYS A 178 11.69 -27.76 -3.72
C CYS A 178 12.95 -28.51 -3.26
N LYS A 179 12.73 -29.75 -2.82
CA LYS A 179 13.72 -30.66 -2.24
C LYS A 179 14.72 -31.13 -3.29
N VAL A 180 15.84 -30.44 -3.46
CA VAL A 180 16.98 -30.95 -4.26
C VAL A 180 17.71 -32.01 -3.43
N ARG A 181 17.42 -33.27 -3.75
CA ARG A 181 18.10 -34.47 -3.25
C ARG A 181 19.53 -34.48 -3.80
N ARG A 182 20.54 -34.11 -2.99
CA ARG A 182 21.95 -34.35 -3.36
C ARG A 182 22.40 -35.68 -2.78
N GLY A 183 22.60 -36.64 -3.69
CA GLY A 183 23.02 -37.99 -3.39
C GLY A 183 24.37 -38.06 -2.69
N SER A 184 24.47 -39.07 -1.84
CA SER A 184 25.66 -39.52 -1.14
C SER A 184 26.81 -39.87 -2.10
N ARG A 185 28.04 -39.59 -1.66
CA ARG A 185 29.17 -40.52 -1.72
C ARG A 185 30.27 -40.07 -0.77
N SER A 186 30.45 -40.89 0.27
CA SER A 186 31.64 -40.97 1.10
C SER A 186 32.76 -41.63 0.28
N CYS A 187 33.96 -41.05 0.33
CA CYS A 187 35.25 -41.73 0.18
C CYS A 187 36.27 -41.00 1.05
N ASP A 188 36.33 -41.43 2.30
CA ASP A 188 37.52 -41.72 3.12
C ASP A 188 38.94 -41.50 2.54
N VAL A 189 39.84 -41.12 3.48
CA VAL A 189 41.26 -41.53 3.65
C VAL A 189 42.39 -40.48 3.51
N ALA A 190 43.09 -40.38 4.64
CA ALA A 190 44.53 -40.17 4.89
C ALA A 190 45.14 -38.77 4.82
N GLY A 191 45.70 -38.39 5.98
CA GLY A 191 46.61 -37.27 6.12
C GLY A 191 48.05 -37.57 5.67
N LYS A 192 48.86 -36.52 5.63
CA LYS A 192 50.31 -36.58 5.82
C LYS A 192 50.85 -35.18 6.15
N ARG A 193 51.67 -35.12 7.19
CA ARG A 193 52.57 -34.00 7.55
C ARG A 193 53.66 -33.77 6.48
N ILE A 194 54.47 -32.74 6.73
CA ILE A 194 55.78 -32.32 6.17
C ILE A 194 55.57 -31.10 5.23
N SER A 195 56.13 -29.90 5.45
CA SER A 195 57.32 -29.47 6.20
C SER A 195 57.04 -28.22 7.04
#